data_AF-A0A257XBT5-F1
#
_entry.id   AF-A0A257XBT5-F1
#
_cell.length_a   1.000
_cell.length_b   1.000
_cell.length_c   1.000
_cell.angle_alpha   90.00
_cell.angle_beta   90.00
_cell.angle_gamma   90.00
#
_symmetry.space_group_name_H-M   'P 1'
#
loop_
_entity.id
_entity.type
_entity.pdbx_description
1 polymer ?
#
loop_
_entity_poly.entity_id
_entity_poly.type
_entity_poly.pdbx_seq_one_letter_code
_entity_poly.pdbx_strand_id
1 'polypeptide(L)'
;MTAGANRRGFAARPADPDQWIKASDASTERRAGAEFTARLTIDVTPEQRGLIKVAAFKRGITVAEMLRDLFAREFPPTSGDQL
;
A
#
# COMPACT_ATOMS: atom_id res chain seq x y z
N MET A 1 -8.61 18.99 50.67
CA MET A 1 -9.20 17.80 50.02
C MET A 1 -9.03 17.95 48.52
N THR A 2 -8.19 17.11 47.92
CA THR A 2 -7.91 17.08 46.48
C THR A 2 -8.95 16.23 45.75
N ALA A 3 -9.29 16.60 44.51
CA ALA A 3 -9.72 15.65 43.50
C ALA A 3 -9.26 16.17 42.13
N GLY A 4 -8.29 15.48 41.54
CA GLY A 4 -7.66 15.83 40.28
C GLY A 4 -8.14 14.97 39.11
N ALA A 5 -7.98 15.54 37.92
CA ALA A 5 -7.64 14.94 36.64
C ALA A 5 -8.57 13.88 36.02
N ASN A 6 -9.04 14.17 34.80
CA ASN A 6 -9.22 13.15 33.78
C ASN A 6 -8.42 13.54 32.52
N ARG A 7 -7.11 13.28 32.53
CA ARG A 7 -6.29 13.26 31.32
C ARG A 7 -6.50 11.91 30.64
N ARG A 8 -7.21 11.92 29.51
CA ARG A 8 -7.28 10.79 28.56
C ARG A 8 -5.87 10.34 28.23
N GLY A 9 -5.46 9.22 28.80
CA GLY A 9 -4.13 8.66 28.64
C GLY A 9 -3.92 8.10 27.23
N PHE A 10 -2.69 8.23 26.75
CA PHE A 10 -2.11 7.59 25.55
C PHE A 10 -2.17 6.05 25.54
N ALA A 11 -2.92 5.43 26.46
CA ALA A 11 -3.20 4.00 26.56
C ALA A 11 -4.69 3.69 26.31
N ALA A 12 -5.39 4.53 25.52
CA ALA A 12 -6.69 4.16 24.99
C ALA A 12 -6.48 3.05 23.93
N ARG A 13 -6.82 1.81 24.31
CA ARG A 13 -6.86 0.66 23.41
C ARG A 13 -7.67 1.05 22.17
N PRO A 14 -7.11 1.00 20.94
CA PRO A 14 -7.87 1.24 19.73
C PRO A 14 -9.13 0.37 19.76
N ALA A 15 -10.28 1.02 19.68
CA ALA A 15 -11.55 0.32 19.68
C ALA A 15 -11.62 -0.53 18.42
N ASP A 16 -11.76 -1.83 18.64
CA ASP A 16 -12.39 -2.80 17.75
C ASP A 16 -11.49 -3.44 16.65
N PRO A 17 -11.14 -4.75 16.79
CA PRO A 17 -10.40 -5.50 15.77
C PRO A 17 -11.23 -5.74 14.49
N ASP A 18 -12.55 -5.58 14.53
CA ASP A 18 -13.45 -5.71 13.40
C ASP A 18 -13.26 -4.60 12.34
N GLN A 19 -12.69 -3.44 12.74
CA GLN A 19 -12.30 -2.37 11.81
C GLN A 19 -11.19 -2.78 10.82
N TRP A 20 -10.28 -3.69 11.20
CA TRP A 20 -9.25 -4.20 10.29
C TRP A 20 -9.80 -5.21 9.28
N ILE A 21 -10.85 -5.93 9.67
CA ILE A 21 -11.55 -6.89 8.80
C ILE A 21 -12.39 -6.11 7.78
N LYS A 22 -13.06 -5.04 8.20
CA LYS A 22 -13.86 -4.17 7.32
C LYS A 22 -13.03 -3.35 6.32
N ALA A 23 -11.82 -2.93 6.70
CA ALA A 23 -10.88 -2.28 5.78
C ALA A 23 -10.28 -3.25 4.74
N SER A 24 -10.21 -4.54 5.08
CA SER A 24 -9.79 -5.59 4.14
C SER A 24 -10.91 -5.97 3.16
N ASP A 25 -12.18 -5.82 3.54
CA ASP A 25 -13.34 -6.06 2.65
C ASP A 25 -13.55 -4.92 1.62
N ALA A 26 -13.03 -3.72 1.90
CA ALA A 26 -12.86 -2.68 0.88
C ALA A 26 -11.74 -2.99 -0.14
N SER A 27 -11.11 -4.18 -0.05
CA SER A 27 -10.23 -4.68 -1.10
C SER A 27 -11.08 -4.99 -2.32
N THR A 28 -11.01 -4.07 -3.28
CA THR A 28 -11.40 -4.28 -4.67
C THR A 28 -12.91 -4.18 -4.90
N GLU A 29 -13.43 -2.96 -4.79
CA GLU A 29 -14.29 -2.48 -5.87
C GLU A 29 -13.50 -2.69 -7.17
N ARG A 30 -13.80 -3.77 -7.90
CA ARG A 30 -13.18 -4.13 -9.17
C ARG A 30 -13.34 -2.94 -10.09
N ARG A 31 -12.31 -2.09 -10.19
CA ARG A 31 -12.23 -1.08 -11.24
C ARG A 31 -12.30 -1.84 -12.56
N ALA A 32 -13.19 -1.41 -13.45
CA ALA A 32 -13.21 -1.91 -14.82
C ALA A 32 -11.78 -1.82 -15.39
N GLY A 33 -11.23 -2.94 -15.88
CA GLY A 33 -9.83 -3.06 -16.33
C GLY A 33 -8.86 -3.74 -15.35
N ALA A 34 -9.31 -4.18 -14.17
CA ALA A 34 -8.48 -4.97 -13.24
C ALA A 34 -8.30 -6.45 -13.64
N GLU A 35 -8.97 -6.90 -14.71
CA GLU A 35 -9.01 -8.28 -15.21
C GLU A 35 -7.63 -8.87 -15.56
N PHE A 36 -6.64 -8.03 -15.89
CA PHE A 36 -5.25 -8.46 -16.16
C PHE A 36 -4.25 -8.02 -15.07
N THR A 37 -4.71 -7.73 -13.85
CA THR A 37 -3.82 -7.26 -12.76
C THR A 37 -3.66 -8.29 -11.64
N ALA A 38 -2.42 -8.49 -11.17
CA ALA A 38 -2.10 -9.37 -10.04
C ALA A 38 -1.51 -8.58 -8.86
N ARG A 39 -1.70 -9.07 -7.62
CA ARG A 39 -1.10 -8.47 -6.41
C ARG A 39 0.32 -8.99 -6.22
N LEU A 40 1.28 -8.07 -6.13
CA LEU A 40 2.67 -8.36 -5.81
C LEU A 40 2.96 -7.97 -4.36
N THR A 41 3.43 -8.94 -3.57
CA THR A 41 3.97 -8.72 -2.22
C THR A 41 5.47 -9.02 -2.26
N ILE A 42 6.29 -8.09 -1.80
CA ILE A 42 7.75 -8.22 -1.77
C ILE A 42 8.29 -7.82 -0.40
N ASP A 43 9.34 -8.51 0.04
CA ASP A 43 10.14 -8.08 1.17
C ASP A 43 11.18 -7.07 0.70
N VAL A 44 11.20 -5.92 1.37
CA VAL A 44 12.19 -4.85 1.13
C VAL A 44 12.66 -4.33 2.47
N THR A 45 13.89 -3.81 2.52
CA THR A 45 14.38 -3.18 3.75
C THR A 45 13.57 -1.90 4.06
N PRO A 46 13.48 -1.49 5.33
CA PRO A 46 12.82 -0.23 5.69
C PRO A 46 13.42 0.99 4.96
N GLU A 47 14.73 0.97 4.73
CA GLU A 47 15.44 2.01 3.98
C GLU A 47 15.02 2.02 2.50
N GLN A 48 15.00 0.86 1.84
CA GLN A 48 14.52 0.72 0.46
C GLN A 48 13.08 1.21 0.33
N ARG A 49 12.20 0.84 1.27
CA ARG A 49 10.81 1.33 1.29
C ARG A 49 10.76 2.86 1.38
N GLY A 50 11.60 3.47 2.20
CA GLY A 50 11.73 4.92 2.32
C GLY A 50 12.17 5.57 1.01
N LEU A 51 13.23 5.05 0.40
CA LEU A 51 13.77 5.54 -0.88
C LEU A 51 12.73 5.45 -2.01
N ILE A 52 12.04 4.31 -2.13
CA ILE A 52 10.97 4.09 -3.11
C ILE A 52 9.85 5.12 -2.94
N LYS A 53 9.42 5.37 -1.69
CA LYS A 53 8.36 6.35 -1.41
C LYS A 53 8.77 7.77 -1.79
N VAL A 54 10.00 8.17 -1.45
CA VAL A 54 10.52 9.51 -1.78
C VAL A 54 10.64 9.68 -3.30
N ALA A 55 11.12 8.66 -4.01
CA ALA A 55 11.23 8.70 -5.47
C ALA A 55 9.85 8.85 -6.14
N ALA A 56 8.85 8.09 -5.69
CA ALA A 56 7.49 8.19 -6.18
C ALA A 56 6.89 9.58 -5.92
N PHE A 57 7.07 10.10 -4.70
CA PHE A 57 6.60 11.45 -4.32
C PHE A 57 7.22 12.55 -5.18
N LYS A 58 8.54 12.50 -5.40
CA LYS A 58 9.25 13.46 -6.28
C LYS A 58 8.74 13.43 -7.71
N ARG A 59 8.25 12.29 -8.19
CA ARG A 59 7.69 12.11 -9.54
C ARG A 59 6.19 12.40 -9.63
N GLY A 60 5.51 12.66 -8.51
CA GLY A 60 4.06 12.92 -8.48
C GLY A 60 3.20 11.70 -8.82
N ILE A 61 3.75 10.49 -8.74
CA ILE A 61 3.05 9.23 -9.06
C ILE A 61 3.00 8.32 -7.83
N THR A 62 2.14 7.30 -7.86
CA THR A 62 2.11 6.31 -6.77
C THR A 62 3.28 5.34 -6.87
N VAL A 63 3.63 4.71 -5.75
CA VAL A 63 4.64 3.63 -5.74
C VAL A 63 4.25 2.49 -6.68
N ALA A 64 2.96 2.15 -6.76
CA ALA A 64 2.48 1.10 -7.67
C ALA A 64 2.72 1.47 -9.14
N GLU A 65 2.43 2.71 -9.53
CA GLU A 65 2.72 3.20 -10.90
C GLU A 65 4.22 3.14 -11.20
N MET A 66 5.04 3.65 -10.28
CA MET A 66 6.49 3.65 -10.46
C MET A 66 7.07 2.23 -10.61
N LEU A 67 6.55 1.26 -9.84
CA LEU A 67 6.98 -0.13 -9.94
C LEU A 67 6.48 -0.77 -11.24
N ARG A 68 5.28 -0.44 -11.72
CA ARG A 68 4.78 -0.90 -13.03
C ARG A 68 5.68 -0.40 -14.17
N ASP A 69 6.02 0.89 -14.16
CA ASP A 69 6.97 1.48 -15.11
C ASP A 69 8.34 0.80 -15.08
N LEU A 70 8.85 0.51 -13.87
CA LEU A 70 10.11 -0.19 -13.70
C LEU A 70 10.05 -1.60 -14.28
N PHE A 71 9.00 -2.37 -13.95
CA PHE A 71 8.85 -3.73 -14.47
C PHE A 71 8.63 -3.77 -15.98
N ALA A 72 7.89 -2.83 -16.56
CA ALA A 72 7.71 -2.75 -18.01
C ALA A 72 9.01 -2.47 -18.77
N ARG A 73 9.96 -1.76 -18.14
CA ARG A 73 11.28 -1.47 -18.71
C ARG A 73 12.23 -2.66 -18.62
N GLU A 74 12.24 -3.34 -17.47
CA GLU A 74 13.12 -4.50 -17.21
C GLU A 74 12.61 -5.78 -17.88
N PHE A 75 11.28 -5.92 -17.99
CA PHE A 75 10.61 -7.06 -18.61
C PHE A 75 9.72 -6.58 -19.75
N PRO A 76 10.31 -6.13 -20.88
CA PRO A 76 9.51 -5.78 -22.05
C PRO A 76 8.77 -7.03 -22.55
N PRO A 77 7.57 -6.87 -23.15
CA PRO A 77 6.83 -7.99 -23.72
C PRO A 77 7.72 -8.68 -24.75
N THR A 78 8.02 -9.95 -24.52
CA THR A 78 8.74 -10.76 -25.50
C THR A 78 7.78 -10.96 -26.67
N SER A 79 8.17 -10.61 -27.89
CA SER A 79 7.33 -10.65 -29.10
C SER A 79 6.72 -12.03 -29.45
N GLY A 80 6.87 -13.05 -28.61
CA GLY A 80 6.47 -14.44 -28.86
C GLY A 80 5.32 -14.99 -28.01
N ASP A 81 4.69 -14.20 -27.12
CA ASP A 81 3.55 -14.67 -26.27
C ASP A 81 2.17 -14.28 -26.86
N GLN A 82 2.11 -14.00 -28.17
CA GLN A 82 0.87 -13.99 -28.93
C GLN A 82 0.71 -15.35 -29.64
N LEU A 83 0.40 -16.42 -28.88
CA LEU A 83 -0.06 -17.70 -29.43
C LEU A 83 -1.30 -18.18 -28.70
#